data_AF-A0A0G0T8V9-F1
#
_entry.id   AF-A0A0G0T8V9-F1
#
_cell.length_a   1.000
_cell.length_b   1.000
_cell.length_c   1.000
_cell.angle_alpha   90.00
_cell.angle_beta   90.00
_cell.angle_gamma   90.00
#
_symmetry.space_group_name_H-M   'P 1'
#
loop_
_entity.id
_entity.type
_entity.pdbx_description
1 polymer ?
#
loop_
_entity_poly.entity_id
_entity_poly.type
_entity_poly.pdbx_seq_one_letter_code
_entity_poly.pdbx_strand_id
1 'polypeptide(L)'
;MDKERTRNTRFQREKAKGYRPKEGSWESVLVGIKEFLPEDVFGVADGDFWQPIEEKQTMSLKDSVFQYYLAGRGHKTLATMIVNSFPNVRTAVALGTILPVEKNRMIGVLSDRLFDAYPEKYKQKINK
;
A
#
# COMPACT_ATOMS: atom_id res chain seq x y z
N MET A 1 -3.26 -36.72 11.75
CA MET A 1 -3.52 -36.00 10.48
C MET A 1 -3.77 -34.53 10.80
N ASP A 2 -2.82 -33.70 10.39
CA ASP A 2 -2.54 -32.36 10.89
C ASP A 2 -3.63 -31.33 10.58
N LYS A 3 -4.24 -30.78 11.64
CA LYS A 3 -5.08 -29.57 11.57
C LYS A 3 -4.34 -28.38 10.93
N GLU A 4 -3.01 -28.42 10.94
CA GLU A 4 -2.12 -27.40 10.38
C GLU A 4 -2.03 -27.46 8.84
N ARG A 5 -2.05 -28.66 8.25
CA ARG A 5 -2.07 -28.85 6.78
C ARG A 5 -3.37 -28.36 6.15
N THR A 6 -4.49 -28.55 6.85
CA THR A 6 -5.83 -28.14 6.39
C THR A 6 -6.03 -26.62 6.46
N ARG A 7 -5.43 -25.95 7.46
CA ARG A 7 -5.41 -24.48 7.51
C ARG A 7 -4.58 -23.91 6.37
N ASN A 8 -3.38 -24.43 6.11
CA ASN A 8 -2.52 -23.89 5.04
C ASN A 8 -3.14 -24.00 3.63
N THR A 9 -3.93 -25.04 3.35
CA THR A 9 -4.65 -25.20 2.07
C THR A 9 -5.87 -24.28 1.94
N ARG A 10 -6.58 -23.97 3.03
CA ARG A 10 -7.71 -23.00 3.00
C ARG A 10 -7.25 -21.58 2.67
N PHE A 11 -6.12 -21.15 3.25
CA PHE A 11 -5.58 -19.80 3.04
C PHE A 11 -4.84 -19.60 1.72
N GLN A 12 -4.24 -20.64 1.13
CA GLN A 12 -3.74 -20.54 -0.25
C GLN A 12 -4.88 -20.45 -1.27
N ARG A 13 -6.07 -20.97 -0.94
CA ARG A 13 -7.31 -20.70 -1.69
C ARG A 13 -7.88 -19.29 -1.45
N GLU A 14 -7.57 -18.64 -0.31
CA GLU A 14 -8.05 -17.29 0.01
C GLU A 14 -7.36 -16.15 -0.76
N LYS A 15 -6.15 -16.36 -1.29
CA LYS A 15 -5.69 -15.56 -2.44
C LYS A 15 -6.51 -16.01 -3.65
N ALA A 16 -7.78 -15.63 -3.66
CA ALA A 16 -8.68 -15.98 -4.75
C ALA A 16 -8.08 -15.42 -6.03
N LYS A 17 -7.80 -16.28 -7.01
CA LYS A 17 -7.46 -15.84 -8.36
C LYS A 17 -8.55 -14.85 -8.80
N GLY A 18 -8.19 -13.58 -8.97
CA GLY A 18 -9.13 -12.51 -9.34
C GLY A 18 -9.76 -11.73 -8.18
N TYR A 19 -9.30 -11.88 -6.94
CA TYR A 19 -9.73 -10.99 -5.85
C TYR A 19 -9.43 -9.53 -6.20
N ARG A 20 -10.44 -8.66 -6.06
CA ARG A 20 -10.31 -7.21 -6.23
C ARG A 20 -10.50 -6.54 -4.86
N PRO A 21 -9.61 -5.63 -4.45
CA PRO A 21 -9.84 -4.80 -3.27
C PRO A 21 -11.19 -4.09 -3.38
N LYS A 22 -11.90 -3.95 -2.26
CA LYS A 22 -13.19 -3.25 -2.21
C LYS A 22 -13.02 -1.75 -2.55
N GLU A 23 -14.10 -1.12 -2.97
CA GLU A 23 -14.16 0.33 -3.15
C GLU A 23 -13.75 1.05 -1.85
N GLY A 24 -12.99 2.15 -1.99
CA GLY A 24 -12.42 2.89 -0.88
C GLY A 24 -11.19 2.25 -0.24
N SER A 25 -10.80 1.02 -0.62
CA SER A 25 -9.58 0.39 -0.07
C SER A 25 -8.32 1.16 -0.46
N TRP A 26 -8.28 1.70 -1.68
CA TRP A 26 -7.14 2.46 -2.16
C TRP A 26 -6.98 3.76 -1.39
N GLU A 27 -8.07 4.49 -1.25
CA GLU A 27 -8.16 5.76 -0.52
C GLU A 27 -7.83 5.54 0.95
N SER A 28 -8.32 4.44 1.55
CA SER A 28 -7.98 4.04 2.91
C SER A 28 -6.48 3.76 3.10
N VAL A 29 -5.79 3.22 2.08
CA VAL A 29 -4.33 3.09 2.12
C VAL A 29 -3.70 4.48 2.11
N LEU A 30 -4.09 5.34 1.16
CA LEU A 30 -3.50 6.68 1.00
C LEU A 30 -3.67 7.54 2.24
N VAL A 31 -4.88 7.61 2.82
CA VAL A 31 -5.14 8.37 4.05
C VAL A 31 -4.38 7.77 5.22
N GLY A 32 -4.37 6.44 5.33
CA GLY A 32 -3.67 5.74 6.42
C GLY A 32 -2.15 5.95 6.45
N ILE A 33 -1.54 6.33 5.32
CA ILE A 33 -0.11 6.66 5.24
C ILE A 33 0.17 8.16 5.12
N LYS A 34 -0.87 9.01 5.06
CA LYS A 34 -0.77 10.43 4.72
C LYS A 34 0.23 11.18 5.61
N GLU A 35 0.22 10.89 6.91
CA GLU A 35 1.12 11.51 7.90
C GLU A 35 2.61 11.19 7.70
N PHE A 36 2.94 10.15 6.92
CA PHE A 36 4.31 9.74 6.63
C PHE A 36 4.80 10.24 5.27
N LEU A 37 3.95 10.89 4.50
CA LEU A 37 4.31 11.41 3.18
C LEU A 37 5.00 12.77 3.32
N PRO A 38 6.16 12.99 2.67
CA PRO A 38 6.75 14.31 2.56
C PRO A 38 5.76 15.30 1.93
N GLU A 39 5.41 16.35 2.67
CA GLU A 39 4.38 17.31 2.27
C GLU A 39 4.73 18.04 0.96
N ASP A 40 6.00 18.40 0.80
CA ASP A 40 6.58 19.06 -0.38
C ASP A 40 6.48 18.22 -1.65
N VAL A 41 6.51 16.89 -1.52
CA VAL A 41 6.48 15.97 -2.66
C VAL A 41 5.06 15.50 -2.98
N PHE A 42 4.26 15.23 -1.94
CA PHE A 42 2.93 14.62 -2.06
C PHE A 42 1.78 15.61 -1.93
N GLY A 43 2.06 16.90 -1.67
CA GLY A 43 1.03 17.93 -1.50
C GLY A 43 0.10 17.60 -0.34
N VAL A 44 0.63 17.19 0.82
CA VAL A 44 -0.19 16.70 1.95
C VAL A 44 -1.17 17.77 2.47
N ALA A 45 -0.80 19.04 2.37
CA ALA A 45 -1.66 20.18 2.71
C ALA A 45 -2.63 20.61 1.59
N ASP A 46 -2.59 19.97 0.42
CA ASP A 46 -3.54 20.24 -0.67
C ASP A 46 -4.90 19.64 -0.33
N GLY A 47 -5.76 20.45 0.30
CA GLY A 47 -7.11 20.07 0.68
C GLY A 47 -7.97 19.66 -0.53
N ASP A 48 -7.82 20.34 -1.67
CA ASP A 48 -8.58 20.05 -2.89
C ASP A 48 -8.22 18.66 -3.46
N PHE A 49 -6.96 18.24 -3.30
CA PHE A 49 -6.54 16.89 -3.65
C PHE A 49 -6.97 15.84 -2.62
N TRP A 50 -6.77 16.11 -1.32
CA TRP A 50 -6.94 15.10 -0.26
C TRP A 50 -8.37 14.92 0.22
N GLN A 51 -9.17 15.98 0.28
CA GLN A 51 -10.56 15.91 0.74
C GLN A 51 -11.39 14.85 0.00
N PRO A 52 -11.43 14.80 -1.35
CA PRO A 52 -12.20 13.77 -2.05
C PRO A 52 -11.66 12.34 -1.86
N ILE A 53 -10.38 12.18 -1.47
CA ILE A 53 -9.79 10.88 -1.12
C ILE A 53 -10.27 10.48 0.28
N GLU A 54 -10.25 11.40 1.23
CA GLU A 54 -10.73 11.20 2.60
C GLU A 54 -12.22 10.84 2.65
N GLU A 55 -13.05 11.49 1.83
CA GLU A 55 -14.49 11.19 1.72
C GLU A 55 -14.78 9.78 1.18
N LYS A 56 -13.85 9.20 0.40
CA LYS A 56 -13.97 7.86 -0.18
C LYS A 56 -13.32 6.78 0.68
N GLN A 57 -12.63 7.14 1.76
CA GLN A 57 -12.08 6.17 2.69
C GLN A 57 -13.21 5.36 3.35
N THR A 58 -13.12 4.03 3.27
CA THR A 58 -14.14 3.13 3.82
C THR A 58 -13.63 2.20 4.91
N MET A 59 -12.33 2.15 5.17
CA MET A 59 -11.76 1.22 6.16
C MET A 59 -10.45 1.71 6.79
N SER A 60 -9.97 0.95 7.78
CA SER A 60 -8.68 1.20 8.41
C SER A 60 -7.51 0.86 7.47
N LEU A 61 -6.32 1.40 7.76
CA LEU A 61 -5.09 1.03 7.04
C LEU A 61 -4.84 -0.49 7.10
N LYS A 62 -5.05 -1.14 8.25
CA LYS A 62 -4.84 -2.59 8.42
C LYS A 62 -5.78 -3.40 7.54
N ASP A 63 -7.05 -3.00 7.46
CA ASP A 63 -8.04 -3.69 6.64
C ASP A 63 -7.75 -3.49 5.15
N SER A 64 -7.40 -2.27 4.75
CA SER A 64 -7.11 -1.95 3.36
C SER A 64 -5.87 -2.68 2.84
N VAL A 65 -4.76 -2.70 3.60
CA VAL A 65 -3.58 -3.50 3.21
C VAL A 65 -3.87 -5.00 3.19
N PHE A 66 -4.80 -5.48 4.04
CA PHE A 66 -5.24 -6.87 3.97
C PHE A 66 -5.99 -7.17 2.67
N GLN A 67 -6.84 -6.25 2.17
CA GLN A 67 -7.46 -6.38 0.85
C GLN A 67 -6.38 -6.56 -0.24
N TYR A 68 -5.32 -5.77 -0.20
CA TYR A 68 -4.21 -5.87 -1.15
C TYR A 68 -3.39 -7.16 -0.98
N TYR A 69 -3.20 -7.65 0.25
CA TYR A 69 -2.61 -8.97 0.50
C TYR A 69 -3.44 -10.09 -0.14
N LEU A 70 -4.77 -10.06 0.01
CA LEU A 70 -5.69 -11.01 -0.63
C LEU A 70 -5.63 -10.93 -2.16
N ALA A 71 -5.47 -9.72 -2.71
CA ALA A 71 -5.22 -9.47 -4.14
C ALA A 71 -3.81 -9.89 -4.61
N GLY A 72 -2.97 -10.43 -3.73
CA GLY A 72 -1.62 -10.87 -4.05
C GLY A 72 -0.58 -9.75 -4.18
N ARG A 73 -0.90 -8.53 -3.74
CA ARG A 73 0.03 -7.39 -3.72
C ARG A 73 0.73 -7.31 -2.36
N GLY A 74 2.06 -7.28 -2.37
CA GLY A 74 2.87 -7.11 -1.15
C GLY A 74 3.18 -5.64 -0.83
N HIS A 75 3.72 -5.38 0.37
CA HIS A 75 4.06 -4.03 0.85
C HIS A 75 4.92 -3.23 -0.13
N LYS A 76 6.00 -3.81 -0.67
CA LYS A 76 6.83 -3.17 -1.72
C LYS A 76 6.05 -2.84 -2.99
N THR A 77 5.21 -3.75 -3.46
CA THR A 77 4.39 -3.52 -4.66
C THR A 77 3.39 -2.39 -4.43
N LEU A 78 2.75 -2.38 -3.27
CA LEU A 78 1.78 -1.37 -2.89
C LEU A 78 2.46 0.00 -2.72
N ALA A 79 3.61 0.08 -2.06
CA ALA A 79 4.42 1.30 -1.98
C ALA A 79 4.78 1.87 -3.36
N THR A 80 5.24 1.00 -4.28
CA THR A 80 5.52 1.42 -5.65
C THR A 80 4.28 1.95 -6.37
N MET A 81 3.13 1.32 -6.19
CA MET A 81 1.86 1.79 -6.77
C MET A 81 1.50 3.18 -6.23
N ILE A 82 1.64 3.40 -4.92
CA ILE A 82 1.39 4.68 -4.26
C ILE A 82 2.31 5.76 -4.84
N VAL A 83 3.64 5.57 -4.80
CA VAL A 83 4.58 6.59 -5.30
C VAL A 83 4.32 6.93 -6.77
N ASN A 84 3.91 5.96 -7.58
CA ASN A 84 3.60 6.18 -8.99
C ASN A 84 2.21 6.77 -9.26
N SER A 85 1.29 6.79 -8.28
CA SER A 85 -0.03 7.37 -8.47
C SER A 85 -0.04 8.89 -8.35
N PHE A 86 0.95 9.48 -7.68
CA PHE A 86 1.01 10.93 -7.49
C PHE A 86 1.55 11.63 -8.74
N PRO A 87 0.77 12.55 -9.35
CA PRO A 87 1.21 13.31 -10.52
C PRO A 87 2.49 14.12 -10.26
N ASN A 88 2.59 14.75 -9.09
CA ASN A 88 3.75 15.58 -8.71
C ASN A 88 5.05 14.78 -8.72
N VAL A 89 5.03 13.57 -8.14
CA VAL A 89 6.18 12.65 -8.17
C VAL A 89 6.54 12.28 -9.61
N ARG A 90 5.55 11.90 -10.42
CA ARG A 90 5.78 11.52 -11.82
C ARG A 90 6.41 12.65 -12.63
N THR A 91 5.88 13.86 -12.47
CA THR A 91 6.38 15.07 -13.13
C THR A 91 7.80 15.40 -12.67
N ALA A 92 8.05 15.40 -11.36
CA ALA A 92 9.37 15.69 -10.80
C ALA A 92 10.44 14.67 -11.24
N VAL A 93 10.08 13.40 -11.39
CA VAL A 93 10.98 12.38 -11.97
C VAL A 93 11.24 12.64 -13.46
N ALA A 94 10.21 13.01 -14.23
CA ALA A 94 10.36 13.30 -15.66
C ALA A 94 11.21 14.55 -15.92
N LEU A 95 11.13 15.53 -15.03
CA LEU A 95 11.94 16.76 -15.07
C LEU A 95 13.36 16.58 -14.49
N GLY A 96 13.69 15.40 -13.94
CA GLY A 96 14.97 15.13 -13.31
C GLY A 96 15.17 15.80 -11.94
N THR A 97 14.12 16.42 -11.38
CA THR A 97 14.14 17.06 -10.06
C THR A 97 14.15 16.05 -8.92
N ILE A 98 13.56 14.87 -9.14
CA ILE A 98 13.68 13.71 -8.24
C ILE A 98 14.50 12.64 -8.95
N LEU A 99 15.64 12.28 -8.37
CA LEU A 99 16.50 11.22 -8.89
C LEU A 99 15.86 9.84 -8.67
N PRO A 100 16.16 8.84 -9.52
CA PRO A 100 15.68 7.47 -9.34
C PRO A 100 16.00 6.88 -7.95
N VAL A 101 17.15 7.25 -7.38
CA VAL A 101 17.57 6.82 -6.04
C VAL A 101 16.66 7.40 -4.96
N GLU A 102 16.27 8.67 -5.07
CA GLU A 102 15.36 9.32 -4.12
C GLU A 102 13.96 8.73 -4.21
N LYS A 103 13.49 8.45 -5.44
CA LYS A 103 12.24 7.72 -5.65
C LYS A 103 12.27 6.34 -4.98
N ASN A 104 13.36 5.60 -5.16
CA ASN A 104 13.53 4.29 -4.52
C ASN A 104 13.58 4.41 -2.99
N ARG A 105 14.18 5.47 -2.45
CA ARG A 105 14.18 5.76 -1.01
C ARG A 105 12.76 6.00 -0.50
N MET A 106 11.94 6.79 -1.20
CA MET A 106 10.53 7.02 -0.84
C MET A 106 9.73 5.71 -0.85
N ILE A 107 9.92 4.87 -1.88
CA ILE A 107 9.31 3.55 -1.94
C ILE A 107 9.75 2.69 -0.76
N GLY A 108 11.04 2.73 -0.38
CA GLY A 108 11.57 1.99 0.77
C GLY A 108 10.90 2.40 2.09
N VAL A 109 10.86 3.71 2.39
CA VAL A 109 10.23 4.24 3.60
C VAL A 109 8.75 3.84 3.67
N LEU A 110 8.00 4.01 2.58
CA LEU A 110 6.58 3.64 2.55
C LEU A 110 6.38 2.13 2.63
N SER A 111 7.26 1.36 2.00
CA SER A 111 7.27 -0.10 2.08
C SER A 111 7.39 -0.55 3.53
N ASP A 112 8.31 0.01 4.30
CA ASP A 112 8.51 -0.35 5.71
C ASP A 112 7.28 -0.02 6.56
N ARG A 113 6.67 1.17 6.35
CA ARG A 113 5.42 1.54 7.04
C ARG A 113 4.26 0.62 6.71
N LEU A 114 4.11 0.28 5.42
CA LEU A 114 3.08 -0.66 5.01
C LEU A 114 3.34 -2.04 5.60
N PHE A 115 4.59 -2.51 5.63
CA PHE A 115 4.94 -3.81 6.20
C PHE A 115 4.38 -3.97 7.62
N ASP A 116 4.50 -2.94 8.46
CA ASP A 116 3.99 -2.96 9.83
C ASP A 116 2.46 -3.14 9.92
N ALA A 117 1.73 -2.58 8.95
CA ALA A 117 0.28 -2.71 8.85
C ALA A 117 -0.18 -4.04 8.25
N TYR A 118 0.67 -4.74 7.49
CA TYR A 118 0.30 -6.03 6.88
C TYR A 118 0.05 -7.13 7.93
N PRO A 119 -0.75 -8.16 7.60
CA PRO A 119 -1.00 -9.27 8.52
C PRO A 119 0.28 -9.99 8.94
N GLU A 120 0.36 -10.47 10.18
CA GLU A 120 1.52 -11.21 10.71
C GLU A 120 1.93 -12.41 9.85
N LYS A 121 0.94 -13.14 9.32
CA LYS A 121 1.19 -14.28 8.41
C LYS A 121 1.93 -13.87 7.14
N TYR A 122 1.76 -12.64 6.67
CA TYR A 122 2.52 -12.10 5.55
C TYR A 122 3.96 -11.80 5.96
N LYS A 123 4.16 -11.14 7.10
CA LYS A 123 5.50 -10.83 7.64
C LYS A 123 6.36 -12.08 7.81
N GLN A 124 5.77 -13.14 8.39
CA GLN A 124 6.41 -14.45 8.56
C GLN A 124 6.82 -15.14 7.25
N LYS A 125 6.18 -14.80 6.12
CA LYS A 125 6.53 -15.37 4.80
C LYS A 125 7.68 -14.64 4.12
N ILE A 126 7.94 -13.39 4.48
CA ILE A 126 9.06 -12.61 3.92
C ILE A 126 10.36 -12.91 4.65
N ASN A 127 10.27 -13.17 5.96
CA ASN A 127 11.42 -13.50 6.81
C ASN A 127 11.87 -14.97 6.69
N LYS A 128 11.29 -15.75 5.77
CA LYS A 128 11.64 -17.15 5.47
C LYS A 128 12.24 -17.22 4.08
#